data_AF-A0A914IND9-F1
#
_entry.id   AF-A0A914IND9-F1
#
_cell.length_a   1.000
_cell.length_b   1.000
_cell.length_c   1.000
_cell.angle_alpha   90.00
_cell.angle_beta   90.00
_cell.angle_gamma   90.00
#
_symmetry.space_group_name_H-M   'P 1'
#
loop_
_entity.id
_entity.type
_entity.pdbx_description
1 polymer ?
#
loop_
_entity_poly.entity_id
_entity_poly.type
_entity_poly.pdbx_seq_one_letter_code
_entity_poly.pdbx_strand_id
1 'polypeptide(L)'
;MWQKASFLTKLVASSVNVSESAGSLIKKIMSSGNLKIISKCNNCDLQTEADRAAQYFIEQSLQQKFQSKLRIIGEEENVSKTPYIDVSVSNEVLKYDNRIPEEFKNIREEDVVIWVDPLDGTFEFASCNGKTANLQPVTVLIGIAYKGRPIAGIIHQPYFTELTGRTLWGIVGLGVFGRQITPPVFEKVAVTTKCQSTELGHTALQSLEEKQLVNRVERLSGAGYKAIKCLEGAAAYVFANNGCKKWDTAAPEALLLSAGGNLTDISGRKIDYSEGVQISNTGGVLATANWVKHQDYVDAIPQQVKVQLPEMAISCQDIGNSNKVSNCFTRVFGRQITPPVFEKVAVTTKCQSTELGHTALQSLEEKQLVNRVERLSGAGYKAIKCLEGAAAYVFANNGCKKWDTAAPEALLLSAGGNLTDISGRKIDYSEGVQISNTGGVLATANWVKHQDYVDAIPQQVKVQLPEMAISCQDIGNSNKLSNCFTSLK
;
A
#
# COMPACT_ATOMS: atom_id res chain seq x y z
N MET A 1 12.16 26.75 -23.16
CA MET A 1 11.19 26.36 -22.10
C MET A 1 11.78 25.30 -21.17
N TRP A 2 12.29 24.18 -21.71
CA TRP A 2 12.90 23.09 -20.91
C TRP A 2 13.77 23.56 -19.75
N GLN A 3 14.86 24.30 -19.99
CA GLN A 3 15.83 24.64 -18.94
C GLN A 3 15.24 25.33 -17.71
N LYS A 4 14.19 26.15 -17.90
CA LYS A 4 13.55 26.94 -16.84
C LYS A 4 12.42 26.20 -16.11
N ALA A 5 11.92 25.10 -16.68
CA ALA A 5 10.82 24.36 -16.09
C ALA A 5 11.26 23.60 -14.82
N SER A 6 10.32 23.40 -13.91
CA SER A 6 10.47 22.52 -12.74
C SER A 6 10.78 21.08 -13.18
N PHE A 7 11.39 20.31 -12.29
CA PHE A 7 11.70 18.90 -12.53
C PHE A 7 10.44 18.09 -12.84
N LEU A 8 9.35 18.28 -12.08
CA LEU A 8 8.10 17.56 -12.32
C LEU A 8 7.54 17.83 -13.71
N THR A 9 7.47 19.09 -14.15
CA THR A 9 6.96 19.42 -15.49
C THR A 9 7.85 18.88 -16.59
N LYS A 10 9.18 18.89 -16.40
CA LYS A 10 10.13 18.23 -17.30
C LYS A 10 9.86 16.72 -17.41
N LEU A 11 9.67 16.05 -16.28
CA LEU A 11 9.40 14.62 -16.22
C LEU A 11 8.09 14.26 -16.93
N VAL A 12 7.00 14.97 -16.64
CA VAL A 12 5.72 14.76 -17.34
C VAL A 12 5.85 15.03 -18.85
N ALA A 13 6.56 16.09 -19.25
CA ALA A 13 6.77 16.42 -20.67
C ALA A 13 7.54 15.32 -21.42
N SER A 14 8.54 14.72 -20.77
CA SER A 14 9.26 13.57 -21.31
C SER A 14 8.38 12.31 -21.33
N SER A 15 7.69 12.00 -20.24
CA SER A 15 6.82 10.82 -20.14
C SER A 15 5.69 10.82 -21.17
N VAL A 16 5.12 11.98 -21.51
CA VAL A 16 4.12 12.10 -22.59
C VAL A 16 4.71 11.62 -23.92
N ASN A 17 5.81 12.20 -24.39
CA ASN A 17 6.41 11.80 -25.67
C ASN A 17 6.92 10.35 -25.64
N VAL A 18 7.54 9.93 -24.54
CA VAL A 18 8.04 8.56 -24.37
C VAL A 18 6.88 7.55 -24.44
N SER A 19 5.73 7.84 -23.83
CA SER A 19 4.55 6.97 -23.89
C SER A 19 3.94 6.88 -25.30
N GLU A 20 3.98 7.97 -26.07
CA GLU A 20 3.53 8.00 -27.48
C GLU A 20 4.44 7.19 -28.40
N SER A 21 5.75 7.33 -28.21
CA SER A 21 6.75 6.56 -28.93
C SER A 21 6.71 5.08 -28.55
N ALA A 22 6.48 4.75 -27.26
CA ALA A 22 6.23 3.39 -26.80
C ALA A 22 4.95 2.80 -27.43
N GLY A 23 3.86 3.57 -27.49
CA GLY A 23 2.64 3.15 -28.19
C GLY A 23 2.86 2.88 -29.67
N SER A 24 3.68 3.69 -30.33
CA SER A 24 4.07 3.47 -31.74
C SER A 24 4.90 2.19 -31.91
N LEU A 25 5.80 1.90 -30.97
CA LEU A 25 6.57 0.66 -30.93
C LEU A 25 5.64 -0.56 -30.75
N ILE A 26 4.68 -0.48 -29.82
CA ILE A 26 3.67 -1.54 -29.59
C ILE A 26 2.88 -1.81 -30.88
N LYS A 27 2.42 -0.77 -31.58
CA LYS A 27 1.73 -0.92 -32.88
C LYS A 27 2.62 -1.59 -33.93
N LYS A 28 3.91 -1.24 -33.99
CA LYS A 28 4.89 -1.86 -34.89
C LYS A 28 5.03 -3.35 -34.60
N ILE A 29 5.16 -3.74 -33.33
CA ILE A 29 5.30 -5.14 -32.93
C ILE A 29 4.03 -5.92 -33.27
N MET A 30 2.84 -5.36 -32.99
CA MET A 30 1.56 -5.95 -33.41
C MET A 30 1.52 -6.19 -34.92
N SER A 31 1.91 -5.19 -35.73
CA SER A 31 1.91 -5.31 -37.20
C SER A 31 2.92 -6.33 -37.74
N SER A 32 3.97 -6.67 -36.97
CA SER A 32 4.96 -7.67 -37.35
C SER A 32 4.44 -9.11 -37.24
N GLY A 33 3.35 -9.33 -36.49
CA GLY A 33 2.74 -10.63 -36.25
C GLY A 33 3.50 -11.58 -35.30
N ASN A 34 4.74 -11.26 -34.91
CA ASN A 34 5.52 -12.08 -33.99
C ASN A 34 5.52 -11.50 -32.57
N LEU A 35 4.48 -11.84 -31.80
CA LEU A 35 4.31 -11.33 -30.45
C LEU A 35 5.21 -12.00 -29.39
N LYS A 36 5.87 -13.14 -29.72
CA LYS A 36 6.72 -13.92 -28.78
C LYS A 36 6.10 -14.03 -27.38
N ILE A 37 4.89 -14.58 -27.32
CA ILE A 37 4.07 -14.67 -26.11
C ILE A 37 4.70 -15.66 -25.13
N ILE A 38 4.80 -15.25 -23.86
CA ILE A 38 5.27 -16.04 -22.72
C ILE A 38 4.16 -16.01 -21.66
N SER A 39 3.94 -17.13 -20.97
CA SER A 39 3.05 -17.20 -19.80
C SER A 39 3.89 -17.08 -18.53
N LYS A 40 3.61 -16.06 -17.71
CA LYS A 40 4.33 -15.76 -16.45
C LYS A 40 3.82 -16.65 -15.30
N CYS A 41 2.51 -16.79 -15.15
CA CYS A 41 1.89 -17.72 -14.21
C CYS A 41 0.41 -18.00 -14.57
N ASN A 42 0.05 -19.29 -14.76
CA ASN A 42 -1.24 -19.72 -15.32
C ASN A 42 -1.54 -19.17 -16.73
N ASN A 43 -2.51 -19.74 -17.45
CA ASN A 43 -2.86 -19.38 -18.84
C ASN A 43 -3.45 -17.97 -19.03
N CYS A 44 -3.51 -17.14 -17.97
CA CYS A 44 -4.14 -15.82 -17.99
C CYS A 44 -3.17 -14.66 -17.74
N ASP A 45 -1.96 -14.92 -17.23
CA ASP A 45 -0.92 -13.91 -17.08
C ASP A 45 0.10 -14.07 -18.22
N LEU A 46 -0.03 -13.20 -19.23
CA LEU A 46 0.73 -13.25 -20.47
C LEU A 46 1.70 -12.08 -20.54
N GLN A 47 2.79 -12.29 -21.26
CA GLN A 47 3.79 -11.28 -21.59
C GLN A 47 4.13 -11.42 -23.07
N THR A 48 4.21 -10.32 -23.80
CA THR A 48 4.61 -10.30 -25.21
C THR A 48 5.92 -9.55 -25.39
N GLU A 49 6.46 -9.59 -26.61
CA GLU A 49 7.58 -8.75 -27.02
C GLU A 49 7.25 -7.26 -26.89
N ALA A 50 5.98 -6.87 -27.02
CA ALA A 50 5.57 -5.49 -26.90
C ALA A 50 5.75 -4.97 -25.46
N ASP A 51 5.37 -5.76 -24.45
CA ASP A 51 5.55 -5.41 -23.03
C ASP A 51 7.04 -5.22 -22.71
N ARG A 52 7.86 -6.23 -23.07
CA ARG A 52 9.31 -6.22 -22.81
C ARG A 52 10.04 -5.07 -23.51
N ALA A 53 9.71 -4.83 -24.77
CA ALA A 53 10.35 -3.78 -25.56
C ALA A 53 9.88 -2.38 -25.14
N ALA A 54 8.59 -2.22 -24.81
CA ALA A 54 8.06 -0.95 -24.33
C ALA A 54 8.65 -0.57 -22.97
N GLN A 55 8.80 -1.51 -22.03
CA GLN A 55 9.43 -1.20 -20.75
C GLN A 55 10.87 -0.75 -20.91
N TYR A 56 11.68 -1.51 -21.66
CA TYR A 56 13.07 -1.12 -21.96
C TYR A 56 13.12 0.28 -22.58
N PHE A 57 12.25 0.52 -23.59
CA PHE A 57 12.19 1.79 -24.28
C PHE A 57 11.89 2.95 -23.32
N ILE A 58 10.87 2.80 -22.46
CA ILE A 58 10.45 3.83 -21.50
C ILE A 58 11.57 4.11 -20.49
N GLU A 59 12.10 3.05 -19.87
CA GLU A 59 13.16 3.16 -18.87
C GLU A 59 14.40 3.84 -19.46
N GLN A 60 14.93 3.34 -20.57
CA GLN A 60 16.16 3.89 -21.15
C GLN A 60 15.98 5.31 -21.68
N SER A 61 14.81 5.63 -22.25
CA SER A 61 14.50 6.97 -22.73
C SER A 61 14.49 8.00 -21.59
N LEU A 62 13.84 7.66 -20.47
CA LEU A 62 13.79 8.54 -19.30
C LEU A 62 15.16 8.64 -18.62
N GLN A 63 15.84 7.53 -18.37
CA GLN A 63 17.17 7.51 -17.74
C GLN A 63 18.18 8.34 -18.57
N GLN A 64 18.20 8.16 -19.90
CA GLN A 64 19.08 8.92 -20.78
C GLN A 64 18.74 10.41 -20.80
N LYS A 65 17.45 10.76 -20.75
CA LYS A 65 17.02 12.16 -20.79
C LYS A 65 17.46 12.95 -19.56
N PHE A 66 17.35 12.35 -18.38
CA PHE A 66 17.68 13.01 -17.12
C PHE A 66 19.15 12.84 -16.72
N GLN A 67 19.89 11.93 -17.39
CA GLN A 67 21.32 11.66 -17.15
C GLN A 67 21.62 11.26 -15.70
N SER A 68 20.68 10.56 -15.10
CA SER A 68 20.58 10.39 -13.67
C SER A 68 19.78 9.11 -13.39
N LYS A 69 19.95 8.55 -12.19
CA LYS A 69 19.33 7.27 -11.83
C LYS A 69 17.92 7.50 -11.31
N LEU A 70 16.97 7.72 -12.23
CA LEU A 70 15.56 7.79 -11.91
C LEU A 70 15.11 6.50 -11.22
N ARG A 71 14.26 6.61 -10.20
CA ARG A 71 13.64 5.45 -9.57
C ARG A 71 12.42 5.02 -10.36
N ILE A 72 12.60 4.04 -11.23
CA ILE A 72 11.54 3.48 -12.07
C ILE A 72 11.28 2.04 -11.60
N ILE A 73 10.02 1.73 -11.32
CA ILE A 73 9.52 0.40 -10.98
C ILE A 73 8.54 -0.01 -12.09
N GLY A 74 8.99 -0.91 -12.96
CA GLY A 74 8.20 -1.48 -14.05
C GLY A 74 7.61 -2.84 -13.70
N GLU A 75 6.59 -3.25 -14.46
CA GLU A 75 5.98 -4.58 -14.34
C GLU A 75 6.94 -5.73 -14.67
N GLU A 76 7.73 -5.56 -15.72
CA GLU A 76 8.44 -6.65 -16.37
C GLU A 76 9.80 -6.91 -15.74
N GLU A 77 10.02 -8.16 -15.29
CA GLU A 77 11.33 -8.59 -14.80
C GLU A 77 12.35 -8.73 -15.93
N ASN A 78 11.90 -9.16 -17.11
CA ASN A 78 12.73 -9.37 -18.29
C ASN A 78 12.35 -8.37 -19.38
N VAL A 79 13.32 -7.65 -19.92
CA VAL A 79 13.11 -6.61 -20.93
C VAL A 79 13.88 -6.88 -22.23
N SER A 80 13.34 -6.43 -23.36
CA SER A 80 13.93 -6.63 -24.69
C SER A 80 14.54 -5.31 -25.18
N LYS A 81 15.84 -5.30 -25.49
CA LYS A 81 16.51 -4.08 -25.96
C LYS A 81 15.91 -3.58 -27.27
N THR A 82 15.65 -2.27 -27.34
CA THR A 82 15.24 -1.58 -28.56
C THR A 82 16.43 -0.92 -29.24
N PRO A 83 16.45 -0.82 -30.59
CA PRO A 83 17.55 -0.20 -31.32
C PRO A 83 17.58 1.32 -31.24
N TYR A 84 16.53 1.95 -30.71
CA TYR A 84 16.40 3.38 -30.53
C TYR A 84 15.67 3.69 -29.21
N ILE A 85 15.81 4.93 -28.77
CA ILE A 85 15.16 5.55 -27.61
C ILE A 85 14.64 6.93 -28.03
N ASP A 86 13.78 7.55 -27.22
CA ASP A 86 13.25 8.89 -27.48
C ASP A 86 13.49 9.83 -26.30
N VAL A 87 14.35 10.82 -26.52
CA VAL A 87 14.69 11.86 -25.52
C VAL A 87 14.01 13.21 -25.81
N SER A 88 13.04 13.21 -26.73
CA SER A 88 12.21 14.37 -27.05
C SER A 88 11.25 14.68 -25.89
N VAL A 89 10.62 15.85 -25.95
CA VAL A 89 9.76 16.38 -24.88
C VAL A 89 8.55 17.08 -25.46
N SER A 90 7.42 16.99 -24.77
CA SER A 90 6.21 17.71 -25.15
C SER A 90 6.34 19.19 -24.80
N ASN A 91 6.50 20.04 -25.82
CA ASN A 91 6.52 21.49 -25.62
C ASN A 91 5.19 22.03 -25.09
N GLU A 92 4.06 21.36 -25.37
CA GLU A 92 2.75 21.73 -24.85
C GLU A 92 2.68 21.58 -23.33
N VAL A 93 3.20 20.48 -22.78
CA VAL A 93 3.27 20.26 -21.32
C VAL A 93 4.11 21.36 -20.65
N LEU A 94 5.26 21.71 -21.24
CA LEU A 94 6.16 22.71 -20.67
C LEU A 94 5.53 24.11 -20.53
N LYS A 95 4.48 24.44 -21.29
CA LYS A 95 3.76 25.71 -21.18
C LYS A 95 2.99 25.84 -19.86
N TYR A 96 2.65 24.72 -19.22
CA TYR A 96 1.89 24.69 -17.98
C TYR A 96 2.76 24.76 -16.73
N ASP A 97 4.09 24.84 -16.86
CA ASP A 97 4.99 24.87 -15.70
C ASP A 97 4.58 25.98 -14.72
N ASN A 98 4.30 27.20 -15.17
CA ASN A 98 3.88 28.32 -14.31
C ASN A 98 2.52 28.13 -13.60
N ARG A 99 1.78 27.05 -13.90
CA ARG A 99 0.45 26.76 -13.34
C ARG A 99 0.44 25.53 -12.44
N ILE A 100 1.55 24.78 -12.33
CA ILE A 100 1.61 23.67 -11.37
C ILE A 100 1.62 24.21 -9.93
N PRO A 101 1.10 23.47 -8.95
CA PRO A 101 1.18 23.85 -7.54
C PRO A 101 2.61 24.15 -7.07
N GLU A 102 2.77 25.18 -6.24
CA GLU A 102 4.08 25.61 -5.73
C GLU A 102 4.81 24.51 -4.94
N GLU A 103 4.06 23.67 -4.23
CA GLU A 103 4.60 22.49 -3.52
C GLU A 103 5.32 21.49 -4.45
N PHE A 104 5.01 21.50 -5.74
CA PHE A 104 5.60 20.61 -6.73
C PHE A 104 6.77 21.24 -7.51
N LYS A 105 6.99 22.55 -7.39
CA LYS A 105 8.05 23.28 -8.10
C LYS A 105 9.45 22.86 -7.69
N ASN A 106 9.62 22.55 -6.41
CA ASN A 106 10.91 22.24 -5.79
C ASN A 106 11.15 20.74 -5.60
N ILE A 107 10.29 19.88 -6.16
CA ILE A 107 10.51 18.43 -6.16
C ILE A 107 11.80 18.13 -6.91
N ARG A 108 12.65 17.31 -6.31
CA ARG A 108 13.87 16.82 -6.94
C ARG A 108 13.65 15.39 -7.42
N GLU A 109 14.60 14.94 -8.22
CA GLU A 109 14.57 13.64 -8.84
C GLU A 109 14.55 12.49 -7.82
N GLU A 110 15.41 12.60 -6.81
CA GLU A 110 15.55 11.63 -5.73
C GLU A 110 14.33 11.57 -4.79
N ASP A 111 13.33 12.43 -4.99
CA ASP A 111 12.12 12.45 -4.15
C ASP A 111 10.93 11.72 -4.80
N VAL A 112 11.03 11.34 -6.09
CA VAL A 112 9.94 10.69 -6.82
C VAL A 112 10.17 9.20 -7.04
N VAL A 113 9.07 8.47 -7.20
CA VAL A 113 9.04 7.07 -7.66
C VAL A 113 8.14 7.00 -8.89
N ILE A 114 8.64 6.39 -9.96
CA ILE A 114 7.94 6.27 -11.24
C ILE A 114 7.46 4.83 -11.38
N TRP A 115 6.16 4.63 -11.52
CA TRP A 115 5.53 3.33 -11.71
C TRP A 115 5.14 3.16 -13.17
N VAL A 116 5.60 2.08 -13.81
CA VAL A 116 5.40 1.84 -15.23
C VAL A 116 4.67 0.52 -15.46
N ASP A 117 3.52 0.62 -16.12
CA ASP A 117 2.95 -0.52 -16.85
C ASP A 117 3.22 -0.27 -18.34
N PRO A 118 4.13 -1.04 -18.95
CA PRO A 118 4.53 -0.80 -20.34
C PRO A 118 3.43 -1.17 -21.34
N LEU A 119 2.48 -2.02 -20.97
CA LEU A 119 1.36 -2.47 -21.78
C LEU A 119 0.28 -3.06 -20.87
N ASP A 120 -0.61 -2.21 -20.37
CA ASP A 120 -1.83 -2.62 -19.67
C ASP A 120 -2.82 -3.21 -20.68
N GLY A 121 -3.38 -4.38 -20.38
CA GLY A 121 -4.27 -5.12 -21.29
C GLY A 121 -3.55 -6.15 -22.19
N THR A 122 -2.45 -6.74 -21.71
CA THR A 122 -1.67 -7.76 -22.44
C THR A 122 -2.49 -8.95 -22.90
N PHE A 123 -3.48 -9.38 -22.12
CA PHE A 123 -4.34 -10.51 -22.50
C PHE A 123 -5.11 -10.22 -23.79
N GLU A 124 -5.74 -9.05 -23.90
CA GLU A 124 -6.44 -8.61 -25.11
C GLU A 124 -5.48 -8.43 -26.28
N PHE A 125 -4.30 -7.87 -26.01
CA PHE A 125 -3.26 -7.69 -27.01
C PHE A 125 -2.77 -9.02 -27.59
N ALA A 126 -2.45 -9.99 -26.74
CA ALA A 126 -2.01 -11.32 -27.16
C ALA A 126 -3.12 -12.12 -27.85
N SER A 127 -4.37 -11.98 -27.42
CA SER A 127 -5.50 -12.77 -27.90
C SER A 127 -6.15 -12.23 -29.17
N CYS A 128 -5.68 -11.10 -29.72
CA CYS A 128 -6.36 -10.44 -30.83
C CYS A 128 -6.11 -11.10 -32.20
N ASN A 129 -5.20 -12.08 -32.29
CA ASN A 129 -4.83 -12.77 -33.53
C ASN A 129 -4.49 -11.80 -34.68
N GLY A 130 -3.81 -10.69 -34.37
CA GLY A 130 -3.44 -9.64 -35.32
C GLY A 130 -4.56 -8.67 -35.70
N LYS A 131 -5.77 -8.81 -35.14
CA LYS A 131 -6.90 -7.88 -35.37
C LYS A 131 -6.85 -6.74 -34.37
N THR A 132 -6.96 -5.49 -34.84
CA THR A 132 -6.83 -4.30 -33.98
C THR A 132 -8.16 -3.75 -33.46
N ALA A 133 -9.30 -4.18 -34.01
CA ALA A 133 -10.63 -3.62 -33.71
C ALA A 133 -11.03 -3.66 -32.22
N ASN A 134 -10.46 -4.57 -31.43
CA ASN A 134 -10.77 -4.74 -30.01
C ASN A 134 -9.62 -4.34 -29.06
N LEU A 135 -8.64 -3.58 -29.55
CA LEU A 135 -7.46 -3.20 -28.76
C LEU A 135 -7.59 -1.84 -28.05
N GLN A 136 -8.76 -1.22 -28.05
CA GLN A 136 -9.02 -0.01 -27.25
C GLN A 136 -8.61 -0.14 -25.78
N PRO A 137 -8.75 -1.30 -25.11
CA PRO A 137 -8.31 -1.48 -23.73
C PRO A 137 -6.80 -1.38 -23.50
N VAL A 138 -5.98 -1.51 -24.56
CA VAL A 138 -4.53 -1.50 -24.44
C VAL A 138 -4.05 -0.09 -24.11
N THR A 139 -3.29 0.06 -23.03
CA THR A 139 -2.72 1.36 -22.63
C THR A 139 -1.27 1.22 -22.15
N VAL A 140 -0.54 2.34 -22.13
CA VAL A 140 0.76 2.48 -21.47
C VAL A 140 0.58 3.41 -20.29
N LEU A 141 1.00 2.98 -19.09
CA LEU A 141 0.80 3.73 -17.85
C LEU A 141 2.15 4.20 -17.30
N ILE A 142 2.26 5.49 -17.03
CA ILE A 142 3.40 6.06 -16.31
C ILE A 142 2.85 6.94 -15.18
N GLY A 143 2.94 6.43 -13.95
CA GLY A 143 2.53 7.13 -12.73
C GLY A 143 3.73 7.71 -12.01
N ILE A 144 3.63 8.94 -11.53
CA ILE A 144 4.70 9.63 -10.79
C ILE A 144 4.19 9.88 -9.38
N ALA A 145 4.84 9.26 -8.40
CA ALA A 145 4.54 9.40 -6.99
C ALA A 145 5.59 10.23 -6.27
N TYR A 146 5.14 11.02 -5.29
CA TYR A 146 5.98 11.80 -4.38
C TYR A 146 5.45 11.61 -2.96
N LYS A 147 6.34 11.21 -2.04
CA LYS A 147 5.98 10.86 -0.64
C LYS A 147 4.82 9.86 -0.53
N GLY A 148 4.85 8.82 -1.38
CA GLY A 148 3.83 7.77 -1.41
C GLY A 148 2.50 8.13 -2.06
N ARG A 149 2.32 9.39 -2.52
CA ARG A 149 1.09 9.86 -3.15
C ARG A 149 1.30 10.08 -4.65
N PRO A 150 0.34 9.71 -5.52
CA PRO A 150 0.45 9.96 -6.95
C PRO A 150 0.19 11.43 -7.25
N ILE A 151 1.16 12.12 -7.86
CA ILE A 151 1.12 13.57 -8.12
C ILE A 151 1.00 13.91 -9.61
N ALA A 152 1.36 12.98 -10.50
CA ALA A 152 1.17 13.12 -11.93
C ALA A 152 1.00 11.75 -12.59
N GLY A 153 0.31 11.70 -13.72
CA GLY A 153 0.01 10.46 -14.43
C GLY A 153 -0.06 10.69 -15.93
N ILE A 154 0.36 9.67 -16.68
CA ILE A 154 0.27 9.61 -18.13
C ILE A 154 -0.36 8.27 -18.49
N ILE A 155 -1.40 8.31 -19.32
CA ILE A 155 -2.02 7.14 -19.93
C ILE A 155 -2.03 7.35 -21.44
N HIS A 156 -1.21 6.59 -22.15
CA HIS A 156 -1.26 6.56 -23.62
C HIS A 156 -2.10 5.37 -24.08
N GLN A 157 -3.06 5.63 -24.97
CA GLN A 157 -3.94 4.62 -25.56
C GLN A 157 -3.59 4.49 -27.05
N PRO A 158 -2.79 3.48 -27.47
CA PRO A 158 -2.29 3.37 -28.84
C PRO A 158 -3.40 3.14 -29.90
N TYR A 159 -4.49 2.50 -29.48
CA TYR A 159 -5.63 2.12 -30.31
C TYR A 159 -6.90 2.87 -29.89
N PHE A 160 -6.82 4.19 -29.75
CA PHE A 160 -8.00 5.01 -29.43
C PHE A 160 -9.02 4.97 -30.57
N THR A 161 -8.54 5.19 -31.79
CA THR A 161 -9.22 4.78 -33.03
C THR A 161 -8.36 3.73 -33.73
N GLU A 162 -8.84 3.13 -34.83
CA GLU A 162 -8.04 2.17 -35.59
C GLU A 162 -6.73 2.77 -36.11
N LEU A 163 -6.72 4.07 -36.43
CA LEU A 163 -5.59 4.76 -37.05
C LEU A 163 -4.76 5.56 -36.04
N THR A 164 -5.41 6.17 -35.03
CA THR A 164 -4.78 7.13 -34.13
C THR A 164 -4.79 6.68 -32.67
N GLY A 165 -3.67 6.90 -31.99
CA GLY A 165 -3.59 6.84 -30.53
C GLY A 165 -3.95 8.19 -29.91
N ARG A 166 -4.08 8.22 -28.58
CA ARG A 166 -4.18 9.46 -27.81
C ARG A 166 -3.41 9.35 -26.50
N THR A 167 -3.04 10.49 -25.93
CA THR A 167 -2.34 10.55 -24.65
C THR A 167 -3.10 11.44 -23.68
N LEU A 168 -3.51 10.87 -22.56
CA LEU A 168 -4.03 11.61 -21.42
C LEU A 168 -2.87 11.86 -20.46
N TRP A 169 -2.80 13.07 -19.91
CA TRP A 169 -1.83 13.39 -18.88
C TRP A 169 -2.41 14.42 -17.90
N GLY A 170 -1.85 14.46 -16.70
CA GLY A 170 -2.31 15.37 -15.67
C GLY A 170 -1.32 15.49 -14.53
N ILE A 171 -1.42 16.62 -13.82
CA ILE A 171 -0.72 16.91 -12.57
C ILE A 171 -1.80 17.28 -11.56
N VAL A 172 -1.76 16.70 -10.36
CA VAL A 172 -2.73 16.98 -9.31
C VAL A 172 -2.72 18.47 -9.01
N GLY A 173 -3.89 19.10 -8.94
CA GLY A 173 -4.04 20.55 -8.78
C GLY A 173 -3.92 21.38 -10.07
N LEU A 174 -3.43 20.81 -11.19
CA LEU A 174 -3.42 21.48 -12.50
C LEU A 174 -4.66 21.10 -13.35
N GLY A 175 -4.99 19.81 -13.40
CA GLY A 175 -6.05 19.26 -14.24
C GLY A 175 -5.59 18.11 -15.13
N VAL A 176 -6.51 17.63 -15.99
CA VAL A 176 -6.28 16.54 -16.95
C VAL A 176 -6.46 17.05 -18.38
N PHE A 177 -5.54 16.66 -19.26
CA PHE A 177 -5.48 17.02 -20.67
C PHE A 177 -5.57 15.77 -21.55
N GLY A 178 -5.95 15.94 -22.82
CA GLY A 178 -6.01 14.85 -23.81
C GLY A 178 -7.21 13.89 -23.69
N ARG A 179 -8.12 14.13 -22.72
CA ARG A 179 -9.37 13.37 -22.56
C ARG A 179 -10.49 13.93 -23.43
N GLN A 180 -11.48 13.09 -23.76
CA GLN A 180 -12.76 13.57 -24.29
C GLN A 180 -13.62 14.11 -23.16
N ILE A 181 -14.22 15.27 -23.39
CA ILE A 181 -15.23 15.82 -22.48
C ILE A 181 -16.58 15.25 -22.92
N THR A 182 -17.12 14.35 -22.13
CA THR A 182 -18.45 13.79 -22.36
C THR A 182 -19.51 14.70 -21.72
N PRO A 183 -20.65 14.96 -22.38
CA PRO A 183 -21.76 15.66 -21.75
C PRO A 183 -22.27 14.88 -20.51
N PRO A 184 -22.98 15.56 -19.58
CA PRO A 184 -23.49 14.91 -18.38
C PRO A 184 -24.39 13.73 -18.77
N VAL A 185 -24.02 12.54 -18.31
CA VAL A 185 -24.82 11.33 -18.48
C VAL A 185 -25.57 11.12 -17.16
N PHE A 186 -26.90 11.02 -17.21
CA PHE A 186 -27.72 10.75 -16.02
C PHE A 186 -27.59 9.30 -15.53
N GLU A 187 -27.11 8.40 -16.38
CA GLU A 187 -26.90 7.00 -16.07
C GLU A 187 -25.58 6.78 -15.32
N LYS A 188 -25.65 6.16 -14.13
CA LYS A 188 -24.46 5.81 -13.34
C LYS A 188 -23.90 4.47 -13.81
N VAL A 189 -23.02 4.51 -14.80
CA VAL A 189 -22.34 3.31 -15.30
C VAL A 189 -21.17 2.94 -14.38
N ALA A 190 -21.09 1.68 -13.93
CA ALA A 190 -19.88 1.12 -13.35
C ALA A 190 -19.12 0.29 -14.37
N VAL A 191 -17.81 0.52 -14.48
CA VAL A 191 -16.90 -0.33 -15.25
C VAL A 191 -16.20 -1.31 -14.33
N THR A 192 -16.03 -2.54 -14.78
CA THR A 192 -15.34 -3.59 -14.02
C THR A 192 -14.57 -4.52 -14.95
N THR A 193 -13.76 -5.43 -14.39
CA THR A 193 -12.95 -6.36 -15.18
C THR A 193 -13.83 -7.36 -15.95
N LYS A 194 -13.42 -7.67 -17.19
CA LYS A 194 -13.98 -8.80 -17.96
C LYS A 194 -13.41 -10.13 -17.48
N CYS A 195 -12.12 -10.15 -17.15
CA CYS A 195 -11.41 -11.33 -16.66
C CYS A 195 -11.62 -11.46 -15.14
N GLN A 196 -11.88 -12.68 -14.67
CA GLN A 196 -12.03 -13.00 -13.24
C GLN A 196 -13.23 -12.29 -12.56
N SER A 197 -14.44 -12.51 -13.06
CA SER A 197 -15.66 -12.21 -12.30
C SER A 197 -15.65 -13.07 -11.03
N THR A 198 -15.25 -12.49 -9.91
CA THR A 198 -15.29 -13.13 -8.61
C THR A 198 -16.65 -12.95 -7.96
N GLU A 199 -17.00 -13.84 -7.04
CA GLU A 199 -18.17 -13.68 -6.17
C GLU A 199 -18.12 -12.34 -5.41
N LEU A 200 -16.92 -11.92 -5.00
CA LEU A 200 -16.68 -10.61 -4.36
C LEU A 200 -17.02 -9.44 -5.29
N GLY A 201 -16.58 -9.50 -6.55
CA GLY A 201 -16.90 -8.51 -7.57
C GLY A 201 -18.41 -8.41 -7.82
N HIS A 202 -19.08 -9.55 -7.97
CA HIS A 202 -20.54 -9.59 -8.11
C HIS A 202 -21.24 -8.97 -6.90
N THR A 203 -20.84 -9.37 -5.68
CA THR A 203 -21.44 -8.88 -4.43
C THR A 203 -21.26 -7.37 -4.29
N ALA A 204 -20.07 -6.85 -4.60
CA ALA A 204 -19.79 -5.42 -4.59
C ALA A 204 -20.69 -4.64 -5.57
N LEU A 205 -20.79 -5.11 -6.81
CA LEU A 205 -21.59 -4.46 -7.85
C LEU A 205 -23.09 -4.53 -7.55
N GLN A 206 -23.59 -5.68 -7.14
CA GLN A 206 -24.99 -5.86 -6.77
C GLN A 206 -25.39 -4.90 -5.64
N SER A 207 -24.54 -4.73 -4.61
CA SER A 207 -24.82 -3.79 -3.54
C SER A 207 -24.87 -2.33 -4.00
N LEU A 208 -24.06 -1.96 -5.00
CA LEU A 208 -24.11 -0.64 -5.62
C LEU A 208 -25.39 -0.43 -6.44
N GLU A 209 -25.87 -1.45 -7.14
CA GLU A 209 -27.14 -1.43 -7.89
C GLU A 209 -28.33 -1.31 -6.95
N GLU A 210 -28.39 -2.12 -5.88
CA GLU A 210 -29.44 -2.07 -4.86
C GLU A 210 -29.53 -0.70 -4.16
N LYS A 211 -28.39 -0.04 -3.96
CA LYS A 211 -28.30 1.32 -3.39
C LYS A 211 -28.50 2.44 -4.41
N GLN A 212 -28.84 2.12 -5.67
CA GLN A 212 -29.06 3.08 -6.76
C GLN A 212 -27.85 3.99 -7.05
N LEU A 213 -26.65 3.49 -6.76
CA LEU A 213 -25.38 4.14 -7.08
C LEU A 213 -24.85 3.70 -8.44
N VAL A 214 -25.34 2.59 -8.97
CA VAL A 214 -25.04 2.07 -10.31
C VAL A 214 -26.33 1.65 -10.97
N ASN A 215 -26.49 1.99 -12.25
CA ASN A 215 -27.65 1.60 -13.06
C ASN A 215 -27.30 0.54 -14.11
N ARG A 216 -26.02 0.47 -14.48
CA ARG A 216 -25.53 -0.41 -15.54
C ARG A 216 -24.07 -0.76 -15.29
N VAL A 217 -23.72 -2.02 -15.55
CA VAL A 217 -22.35 -2.53 -15.43
C VAL A 217 -21.78 -2.83 -16.82
N GLU A 218 -20.62 -2.25 -17.12
CA GLU A 218 -19.81 -2.58 -18.29
C GLU A 218 -18.58 -3.38 -17.87
N ARG A 219 -18.33 -4.50 -18.55
CA ARG A 219 -17.16 -5.35 -18.31
C ARG A 219 -16.11 -5.07 -19.37
N LEU A 220 -15.00 -4.50 -18.94
CA LEU A 220 -13.90 -4.02 -19.78
C LEU A 220 -12.58 -4.59 -19.27
N SER A 221 -11.61 -4.65 -20.17
CA SER A 221 -10.23 -5.02 -19.82
C SER A 221 -9.36 -3.76 -19.71
N GLY A 222 -8.12 -3.91 -19.25
CA GLY A 222 -7.19 -2.81 -19.03
C GLY A 222 -7.53 -1.93 -17.83
N ALA A 223 -6.68 -1.86 -16.80
CA ALA A 223 -6.89 -0.99 -15.65
C ALA A 223 -6.93 0.50 -16.07
N GLY A 224 -6.00 0.91 -16.93
CA GLY A 224 -5.93 2.24 -17.51
C GLY A 224 -7.17 2.60 -18.33
N TYR A 225 -7.68 1.66 -19.14
CA TYR A 225 -8.88 1.90 -19.93
C TYR A 225 -10.15 2.06 -19.07
N LYS A 226 -10.27 1.29 -17.98
CA LYS A 226 -11.36 1.48 -17.01
C LYS A 226 -11.28 2.85 -16.32
N ALA A 227 -10.08 3.32 -15.98
CA ALA A 227 -9.89 4.66 -15.43
C ALA A 227 -10.22 5.76 -16.43
N ILE A 228 -9.86 5.59 -17.71
CA ILE A 228 -10.27 6.48 -18.80
C ILE A 228 -11.80 6.58 -18.86
N LYS A 229 -12.52 5.46 -18.75
CA LYS A 229 -13.99 5.49 -18.74
C LYS A 229 -14.56 6.32 -17.59
N CYS A 230 -13.95 6.26 -16.40
CA CYS A 230 -14.34 7.15 -15.30
C CYS A 230 -14.06 8.63 -15.59
N LEU A 231 -12.90 8.94 -16.17
CA LEU A 231 -12.55 10.30 -16.61
C LEU A 231 -13.48 10.85 -17.71
N GLU A 232 -14.14 9.96 -18.44
CA GLU A 232 -14.99 10.23 -19.60
C GLU A 232 -16.48 9.92 -19.35
N GLY A 233 -16.89 9.82 -18.08
CA GLY A 233 -18.31 9.86 -17.71
C GLY A 233 -18.86 8.63 -17.00
N ALA A 234 -18.13 7.52 -16.89
CA ALA A 234 -18.54 6.42 -16.02
C ALA A 234 -18.50 6.85 -14.56
N ALA A 235 -19.49 6.44 -13.76
CA ALA A 235 -19.59 6.83 -12.36
C ALA A 235 -18.50 6.18 -11.51
N ALA A 236 -18.22 4.89 -11.73
CA ALA A 236 -17.29 4.13 -10.92
C ALA A 236 -16.50 3.10 -11.73
N TYR A 237 -15.28 2.82 -11.29
CA TYR A 237 -14.50 1.65 -11.65
C TYR A 237 -14.38 0.77 -10.40
N VAL A 238 -14.91 -0.45 -10.47
CA VAL A 238 -14.94 -1.40 -9.35
C VAL A 238 -14.14 -2.65 -9.70
N PHE A 239 -13.15 -2.98 -8.88
CA PHE A 239 -12.37 -4.21 -8.96
C PHE A 239 -12.18 -4.79 -7.56
N ALA A 240 -13.10 -5.66 -7.13
CA ALA A 240 -13.02 -6.35 -5.85
C ALA A 240 -12.25 -7.67 -5.97
N ASN A 241 -10.95 -7.57 -6.26
CA ASN A 241 -10.03 -8.69 -6.37
C ASN A 241 -8.57 -8.20 -6.12
N ASN A 242 -7.62 -9.10 -5.86
CA ASN A 242 -6.23 -8.77 -5.50
C ASN A 242 -5.26 -8.74 -6.69
N GLY A 243 -5.77 -8.75 -7.93
CA GLY A 243 -4.98 -8.91 -9.15
C GLY A 243 -4.24 -7.65 -9.65
N CYS A 244 -4.73 -6.45 -9.32
CA CYS A 244 -4.08 -5.20 -9.73
C CYS A 244 -2.84 -4.93 -8.86
N LYS A 245 -1.87 -4.24 -9.43
CA LYS A 245 -0.61 -3.84 -8.81
C LYS A 245 -0.46 -2.31 -8.81
N LYS A 246 0.59 -1.80 -8.19
CA LYS A 246 0.82 -0.35 -8.07
C LYS A 246 0.95 0.34 -9.44
N TRP A 247 1.58 -0.29 -10.44
CA TRP A 247 1.68 0.24 -11.79
C TRP A 247 0.33 0.35 -12.52
N ASP A 248 -0.64 -0.53 -12.24
CA ASP A 248 -2.01 -0.44 -12.77
C ASP A 248 -2.79 0.79 -12.27
N THR A 249 -2.38 1.39 -11.15
CA THR A 249 -3.21 2.38 -10.42
C THR A 249 -2.54 3.73 -10.22
N ALA A 250 -1.21 3.81 -10.23
CA ALA A 250 -0.48 5.06 -9.99
C ALA A 250 -0.85 6.17 -10.99
N ALA A 251 -0.83 5.87 -12.30
CA ALA A 251 -1.20 6.85 -13.32
C ALA A 251 -2.72 7.13 -13.31
N PRO A 252 -3.60 6.11 -13.26
CA PRO A 252 -5.04 6.31 -13.04
C PRO A 252 -5.43 7.18 -11.86
N GLU A 253 -4.89 6.94 -10.66
CA GLU A 253 -5.21 7.72 -9.45
C GLU A 253 -4.78 9.18 -9.64
N ALA A 254 -3.57 9.43 -10.14
CA ALA A 254 -3.12 10.80 -10.41
C ALA A 254 -4.07 11.56 -11.34
N LEU A 255 -4.53 10.92 -12.43
CA LEU A 255 -5.46 11.56 -13.37
C LEU A 255 -6.85 11.76 -12.75
N LEU A 256 -7.39 10.77 -12.03
CA LEU A 256 -8.68 10.90 -11.37
C LEU A 256 -8.66 12.02 -10.32
N LEU A 257 -7.64 12.08 -9.48
CA LEU A 257 -7.45 13.16 -8.50
C LEU A 257 -7.33 14.52 -9.21
N SER A 258 -6.58 14.60 -10.32
CA SER A 258 -6.45 15.83 -11.12
C SER A 258 -7.78 16.29 -11.73
N ALA A 259 -8.71 15.37 -11.98
CA ALA A 259 -10.05 15.66 -12.47
C ALA A 259 -11.07 15.95 -11.34
N GLY A 260 -10.67 15.81 -10.07
CA GLY A 260 -11.55 15.93 -8.89
C GLY A 260 -12.30 14.64 -8.52
N GLY A 261 -11.97 13.52 -9.17
CA GLY A 261 -12.41 12.18 -8.79
C GLY A 261 -11.54 11.59 -7.68
N ASN A 262 -11.70 10.29 -7.44
CA ASN A 262 -10.93 9.59 -6.39
C ASN A 262 -10.63 8.15 -6.80
N LEU A 263 -9.57 7.58 -6.25
CA LEU A 263 -9.22 6.16 -6.35
C LEU A 263 -8.65 5.70 -5.01
N THR A 264 -9.23 4.64 -4.49
CA THR A 264 -8.83 3.98 -3.24
C THR A 264 -8.87 2.46 -3.47
N ASP A 265 -8.56 1.71 -2.42
CA ASP A 265 -9.03 0.33 -2.35
C ASP A 265 -10.56 0.27 -2.13
N ILE A 266 -11.16 -0.92 -2.17
CA ILE A 266 -12.61 -1.11 -1.98
C ILE A 266 -13.11 -0.78 -0.55
N SER A 267 -12.19 -0.59 0.40
CA SER A 267 -12.48 -0.16 1.78
C SER A 267 -12.36 1.35 1.98
N GLY A 268 -11.95 2.10 0.96
CA GLY A 268 -11.72 3.55 1.03
C GLY A 268 -10.33 3.95 1.53
N ARG A 269 -9.40 3.00 1.66
CA ARG A 269 -8.01 3.29 2.04
C ARG A 269 -7.24 3.80 0.84
N LYS A 270 -6.42 4.81 1.08
CA LYS A 270 -5.51 5.39 0.11
C LYS A 270 -4.43 4.36 -0.28
N ILE A 271 -4.09 4.29 -1.57
CA ILE A 271 -2.99 3.45 -2.04
C ILE A 271 -1.66 4.19 -1.82
N ASP A 272 -0.67 3.50 -1.28
CA ASP A 272 0.70 3.99 -1.10
C ASP A 272 1.59 3.52 -2.26
N TYR A 273 2.30 4.47 -2.87
CA TYR A 273 3.19 4.30 -4.01
C TYR A 273 4.67 4.54 -3.68
N SER A 274 5.02 4.48 -2.39
CA SER A 274 6.40 4.63 -1.92
C SER A 274 7.31 3.50 -2.44
N GLU A 275 8.61 3.78 -2.49
CA GLU A 275 9.60 2.75 -2.81
C GLU A 275 9.58 1.64 -1.74
N GLY A 276 9.65 0.38 -2.16
CA GLY A 276 9.64 -0.78 -1.26
C GLY A 276 8.28 -1.14 -0.67
N VAL A 277 7.20 -0.43 -1.03
CA VAL A 277 5.83 -0.82 -0.66
C VAL A 277 5.43 -2.13 -1.34
N GLN A 278 4.43 -2.82 -0.79
CA GLN A 278 3.87 -3.99 -1.45
C GLN A 278 3.38 -3.65 -2.87
N ILE A 279 3.74 -4.50 -3.83
CA ILE A 279 3.41 -4.29 -5.24
C ILE A 279 1.93 -4.56 -5.53
N SER A 280 1.34 -5.58 -4.91
CA SER A 280 -0.07 -5.94 -5.14
C SER A 280 -1.03 -4.99 -4.42
N ASN A 281 -2.14 -4.64 -5.08
CA ASN A 281 -3.30 -3.96 -4.49
C ASN A 281 -4.27 -5.02 -3.96
N THR A 282 -3.90 -5.63 -2.84
CA THR A 282 -4.64 -6.70 -2.18
C THR A 282 -6.04 -6.31 -1.72
N GLY A 283 -6.25 -5.01 -1.44
CA GLY A 283 -7.54 -4.42 -1.12
C GLY A 283 -8.44 -4.16 -2.32
N GLY A 284 -8.07 -4.59 -3.52
CA GLY A 284 -8.79 -4.24 -4.75
C GLY A 284 -8.73 -2.75 -5.07
N VAL A 285 -9.58 -2.31 -5.99
CA VAL A 285 -9.61 -0.94 -6.49
C VAL A 285 -11.05 -0.45 -6.59
N LEU A 286 -11.29 0.75 -6.08
CA LEU A 286 -12.51 1.52 -6.28
C LEU A 286 -12.11 2.92 -6.74
N ALA A 287 -12.52 3.28 -7.94
CA ALA A 287 -12.37 4.62 -8.49
C ALA A 287 -13.73 5.24 -8.78
N THR A 288 -13.86 6.56 -8.64
CA THR A 288 -15.08 7.29 -8.96
C THR A 288 -14.78 8.59 -9.67
N ALA A 289 -15.68 8.97 -10.59
CA ALA A 289 -15.63 10.26 -11.25
C ALA A 289 -15.91 11.42 -10.28
N ASN A 290 -15.61 12.65 -10.71
CA ASN A 290 -15.75 13.86 -9.89
C ASN A 290 -17.20 14.29 -9.60
N TRP A 291 -18.16 13.80 -10.38
CA TRP A 291 -19.57 14.16 -10.27
C TRP A 291 -20.36 13.24 -9.33
N VAL A 292 -19.71 12.22 -8.75
CA VAL A 292 -20.28 11.38 -7.70
C VAL A 292 -19.46 11.49 -6.41
N LYS A 293 -20.11 11.21 -5.27
CA LYS A 293 -19.45 11.24 -3.97
C LYS A 293 -18.83 9.87 -3.68
N HIS A 294 -17.50 9.81 -3.74
CA HIS A 294 -16.71 8.58 -3.55
C HIS A 294 -17.09 7.78 -2.29
N GLN A 295 -17.31 8.47 -1.16
CA GLN A 295 -17.63 7.82 0.11
C GLN A 295 -18.94 7.03 0.05
N ASP A 296 -19.92 7.45 -0.76
CA ASP A 296 -21.18 6.73 -0.88
C ASP A 296 -20.95 5.35 -1.54
N TYR A 297 -20.01 5.25 -2.47
CA TYR A 297 -19.61 3.99 -3.10
C TYR A 297 -18.80 3.11 -2.13
N VAL A 298 -17.88 3.72 -1.36
CA VAL A 298 -17.13 3.00 -0.30
C VAL A 298 -18.09 2.41 0.74
N ASP A 299 -19.02 3.20 1.26
CA ASP A 299 -20.01 2.77 2.27
C ASP A 299 -21.03 1.78 1.67
N ALA A 300 -21.18 1.79 0.35
CA ALA A 300 -22.00 0.83 -0.33
C ALA A 300 -21.40 -0.59 -0.35
N ILE A 301 -20.08 -0.71 -0.48
CA ILE A 301 -19.40 -2.02 -0.53
C ILE A 301 -19.65 -2.82 0.77
N PRO A 302 -20.18 -4.06 0.69
CA PRO A 302 -20.47 -4.87 1.85
C PRO A 302 -19.23 -5.20 2.69
N GLN A 303 -19.40 -5.23 4.02
CA GLN A 303 -18.29 -5.51 4.94
C GLN A 303 -17.66 -6.88 4.70
N GLN A 304 -18.44 -7.87 4.28
CA GLN A 304 -17.93 -9.21 3.91
C GLN A 304 -16.96 -9.18 2.73
N VAL A 305 -17.11 -8.24 1.80
CA VAL A 305 -16.18 -8.05 0.68
C VAL A 305 -14.91 -7.36 1.19
N LYS A 306 -15.07 -6.35 2.06
CA LYS A 306 -13.95 -5.61 2.67
C LYS A 306 -13.01 -6.49 3.48
N VAL A 307 -13.56 -7.37 4.31
CA VAL A 307 -12.76 -8.29 5.15
C VAL A 307 -11.98 -9.31 4.33
N GLN A 308 -12.49 -9.70 3.16
CA GLN A 308 -11.83 -10.67 2.28
C GLN A 308 -10.77 -10.03 1.36
N LEU A 309 -10.72 -8.70 1.29
CA LEU A 309 -9.73 -7.93 0.54
C LEU A 309 -8.98 -6.98 1.50
N PRO A 310 -8.13 -7.51 2.40
CA PRO A 310 -7.29 -6.67 3.23
C PRO A 310 -6.16 -6.05 2.39
N GLU A 311 -5.90 -4.76 2.56
CA GLU A 311 -4.67 -4.13 2.07
C GLU A 311 -3.60 -4.32 3.14
N MET A 312 -2.52 -5.03 2.81
CA MET A 312 -1.45 -5.32 3.79
C MET A 312 -0.42 -4.19 3.94
N ALA A 313 -0.52 -3.12 3.13
CA ALA A 313 0.28 -1.91 3.30
C ALA A 313 -0.32 -0.98 4.36
N ILE A 314 0.36 -0.88 5.50
CA ILE A 314 0.18 0.22 6.44
C ILE A 314 1.12 1.35 5.99
N SER A 315 0.58 2.46 5.51
CA SER A 315 1.38 3.68 5.32
C SER A 315 1.76 4.24 6.70
N CYS A 316 2.99 4.72 6.87
CA CYS A 316 3.41 5.41 8.10
C CYS A 316 2.64 6.72 8.36
N GLN A 317 1.78 7.17 7.44
CA GLN A 317 1.08 8.45 7.50
C GLN A 317 -0.35 8.36 8.07
N ASP A 318 -0.92 7.16 8.23
CA ASP A 318 -2.30 6.99 8.70
C ASP A 318 -2.45 6.92 10.24
N ILE A 319 -1.39 7.23 10.99
CA ILE A 319 -1.37 7.26 12.47
C ILE A 319 -2.25 8.41 13.05
N GLY A 320 -2.78 9.31 12.20
CA GLY A 320 -3.47 10.52 12.61
C GLY A 320 -5.00 10.46 12.79
N ASN A 321 -5.70 9.37 12.49
CA ASN A 321 -7.16 9.32 12.61
C ASN A 321 -7.63 8.05 13.34
N SER A 322 -7.60 8.10 14.67
CA SER A 322 -8.21 7.11 15.55
C SER A 322 -9.74 7.17 15.43
N ASN A 323 -10.31 6.33 14.56
CA ASN A 323 -11.64 5.70 14.68
C ASN A 323 -11.96 5.01 13.34
N LYS A 324 -11.53 3.74 13.19
CA LYS A 324 -11.99 2.69 12.24
C LYS A 324 -10.83 1.76 11.84
N VAL A 325 -10.25 1.02 12.79
CA VAL A 325 -9.40 -0.15 12.45
C VAL A 325 -9.67 -1.25 13.47
N SER A 326 -10.79 -1.96 13.29
CA SER A 326 -10.99 -3.29 13.89
C SER A 326 -11.16 -4.26 12.73
N ASN A 327 -10.25 -5.24 12.63
CA ASN A 327 -10.20 -6.37 11.68
C ASN A 327 -9.14 -6.25 10.57
N CYS A 328 -7.88 -6.57 10.91
CA CYS A 328 -6.86 -7.06 9.96
C CYS A 328 -5.72 -7.76 10.72
N PHE A 329 -5.88 -9.02 11.15
CA PHE A 329 -4.75 -9.91 11.51
C PHE A 329 -4.91 -11.31 10.94
N THR A 330 -4.24 -11.59 9.82
CA THR A 330 -3.61 -12.87 9.43
C THR A 330 -3.08 -12.70 8.00
N ARG A 331 -1.87 -13.11 7.58
CA ARG A 331 -0.99 -14.21 8.06
C ARG A 331 0.44 -14.00 7.52
N VAL A 332 1.44 -14.09 8.39
CA VAL A 332 2.80 -14.55 8.08
C VAL A 332 2.99 -15.88 8.85
N PHE A 333 3.64 -16.86 8.22
CA PHE A 333 4.04 -18.18 8.75
C PHE A 333 2.96 -19.30 8.81
N GLY A 334 2.89 -20.09 7.73
CA GLY A 334 3.16 -21.55 7.73
C GLY A 334 2.37 -22.53 8.62
N ARG A 335 1.41 -22.10 9.44
CA ARG A 335 0.47 -23.00 10.13
C ARG A 335 -0.96 -22.57 9.85
N GLN A 336 -1.85 -23.54 9.67
CA GLN A 336 -3.30 -23.32 9.71
C GLN A 336 -3.67 -22.83 11.12
N ILE A 337 -3.59 -21.52 11.34
CA ILE A 337 -4.17 -20.84 12.49
C ILE A 337 -5.68 -20.75 12.22
N THR A 338 -6.47 -21.48 13.00
CA THR A 338 -7.91 -21.23 13.14
C THR A 338 -8.15 -19.74 13.41
N PRO A 339 -9.20 -19.12 12.86
CA PRO A 339 -9.45 -17.68 13.04
C PRO A 339 -9.32 -17.29 14.53
N PRO A 340 -8.66 -16.16 14.85
CA PRO A 340 -8.42 -15.76 16.22
C PRO A 340 -9.76 -15.64 16.93
N VAL A 341 -9.96 -16.46 17.97
CA VAL A 341 -11.04 -16.22 18.92
C VAL A 341 -10.56 -15.06 19.78
N PHE A 342 -11.21 -13.90 19.64
CA PHE A 342 -10.91 -12.72 20.45
C PHE A 342 -11.37 -13.00 21.89
N GLU A 343 -10.48 -13.61 22.67
CA GLU A 343 -10.73 -13.93 24.06
C GLU A 343 -10.04 -12.92 24.96
N LYS A 344 -10.73 -12.54 26.04
CA LYS A 344 -10.16 -11.76 27.14
C LYS A 344 -9.14 -12.60 27.95
N VAL A 345 -8.17 -13.22 27.28
CA VAL A 345 -7.13 -14.04 27.90
C VAL A 345 -5.87 -13.19 28.14
N ALA A 346 -5.32 -13.25 29.35
CA ALA A 346 -3.95 -12.81 29.62
C ALA A 346 -2.99 -14.01 29.51
N VAL A 347 -1.92 -13.86 28.76
CA VAL A 347 -0.79 -14.79 28.78
C VAL A 347 0.30 -14.28 29.72
N THR A 348 0.89 -15.17 30.49
CA THR A 348 2.01 -14.84 31.39
C THR A 348 3.03 -15.97 31.41
N THR A 349 4.14 -15.77 32.11
CA THR A 349 5.20 -16.76 32.22
C THR A 349 4.78 -18.00 33.01
N LYS A 350 5.19 -19.20 32.53
CA LYS A 350 5.07 -20.46 33.29
C LYS A 350 6.10 -20.56 34.42
N CYS A 351 7.27 -19.95 34.24
CA CYS A 351 8.37 -19.94 35.21
C CYS A 351 8.47 -18.57 35.86
N GLN A 352 8.78 -18.49 37.16
CA GLN A 352 8.94 -17.23 37.91
C GLN A 352 7.63 -16.44 38.11
N SER A 353 6.55 -17.12 38.54
CA SER A 353 5.37 -16.43 39.05
C SER A 353 5.74 -15.66 40.33
N THR A 354 5.72 -14.34 40.25
CA THR A 354 5.98 -13.44 41.38
C THR A 354 4.65 -13.00 41.99
N GLU A 355 4.66 -12.61 43.26
CA GLU A 355 3.50 -11.98 43.92
C GLU A 355 3.03 -10.73 43.16
N LEU A 356 3.97 -9.99 42.57
CA LEU A 356 3.71 -8.86 41.67
C LEU A 356 2.96 -9.27 40.40
N GLY A 357 3.36 -10.39 39.77
CA GLY A 357 2.66 -10.94 38.62
C GLY A 357 1.25 -11.39 38.96
N HIS A 358 1.06 -12.06 40.10
CA HIS A 358 -0.27 -12.44 40.60
C HIS A 358 -1.15 -11.22 40.86
N THR A 359 -0.63 -10.22 41.55
CA THR A 359 -1.34 -8.97 41.86
C THR A 359 -1.76 -8.22 40.59
N ALA A 360 -0.86 -8.14 39.59
CA ALA A 360 -1.16 -7.49 38.32
C ALA A 360 -2.28 -8.22 37.55
N LEU A 361 -2.21 -9.56 37.48
CA LEU A 361 -3.21 -10.37 36.77
C LEU A 361 -4.57 -10.37 37.47
N GLN A 362 -4.58 -10.49 38.81
CA GLN A 362 -5.82 -10.44 39.60
C GLN A 362 -6.54 -9.10 39.40
N SER A 363 -5.82 -7.98 39.38
CA SER A 363 -6.41 -6.66 39.12
C SER A 363 -7.03 -6.56 37.72
N LEU A 364 -6.45 -7.22 36.71
CA LEU A 364 -7.03 -7.29 35.36
C LEU A 364 -8.30 -8.14 35.33
N GLU A 365 -8.36 -9.22 36.10
CA GLU A 365 -9.55 -10.07 36.26
C GLU A 365 -10.69 -9.33 36.97
N GLU A 366 -10.39 -8.65 38.09
CA GLU A 366 -11.35 -7.85 38.86
C GLU A 366 -11.95 -6.71 38.03
N LYS A 367 -11.15 -6.09 37.16
CA LYS A 367 -11.60 -5.04 36.22
C LYS A 367 -12.25 -5.61 34.95
N GLN A 368 -12.45 -6.92 34.85
CA GLN A 368 -13.06 -7.62 33.71
C GLN A 368 -12.36 -7.36 32.36
N LEU A 369 -11.06 -7.02 32.41
CA LEU A 369 -10.21 -6.85 31.23
C LEU A 369 -9.70 -8.21 30.74
N VAL A 370 -9.53 -9.16 31.66
CA VAL A 370 -9.25 -10.57 31.34
C VAL A 370 -10.23 -11.48 32.10
N ASN A 371 -10.61 -12.60 31.50
CA ASN A 371 -11.49 -13.61 32.10
C ASN A 371 -10.77 -14.94 32.36
N ARG A 372 -9.52 -15.06 31.91
CA ARG A 372 -8.70 -16.27 32.03
C ARG A 372 -7.23 -15.92 31.87
N VAL A 373 -6.38 -16.65 32.60
CA VAL A 373 -4.92 -16.55 32.50
C VAL A 373 -4.32 -17.84 31.97
N GLU A 374 -3.52 -17.73 30.90
CA GLU A 374 -2.71 -18.81 30.36
C GLU A 374 -1.23 -18.64 30.73
N ARG A 375 -0.58 -19.72 31.17
CA ARG A 375 0.85 -19.70 31.56
C ARG A 375 1.69 -20.39 30.50
N LEU A 376 2.56 -19.64 29.84
CA LEU A 376 3.34 -20.06 28.68
C LEU A 376 4.83 -19.78 28.85
N SER A 377 5.67 -20.56 28.16
CA SER A 377 7.12 -20.37 28.11
C SER A 377 7.54 -19.47 26.95
N GLY A 378 8.64 -18.71 27.12
CA GLY A 378 9.20 -17.83 26.09
C GLY A 378 8.47 -16.49 25.94
N ALA A 379 9.21 -15.38 25.89
CA ALA A 379 8.64 -14.05 25.69
C ALA A 379 8.03 -13.89 24.28
N GLY A 380 8.76 -14.34 23.25
CA GLY A 380 8.29 -14.30 21.86
C GLY A 380 6.98 -15.07 21.64
N TYR A 381 6.82 -16.25 22.23
CA TYR A 381 5.58 -17.03 22.08
C TYR A 381 4.36 -16.36 22.75
N LYS A 382 4.57 -15.69 23.90
CA LYS A 382 3.52 -14.91 24.55
C LYS A 382 3.10 -13.69 23.72
N ALA A 383 4.05 -13.04 23.04
CA ALA A 383 3.72 -11.99 22.10
C ALA A 383 2.98 -12.51 20.85
N ILE A 384 3.39 -13.67 20.32
CA ILE A 384 2.65 -14.37 19.25
C ILE A 384 1.21 -14.64 19.69
N LYS A 385 0.98 -15.03 20.95
CA LYS A 385 -0.39 -15.23 21.44
C LYS A 385 -1.24 -13.97 21.44
N CYS A 386 -0.64 -12.81 21.71
CA CYS A 386 -1.34 -11.53 21.56
C CYS A 386 -1.67 -11.25 20.09
N LEU A 387 -0.76 -11.56 19.16
CA LEU A 387 -1.00 -11.47 17.71
C LEU A 387 -2.07 -12.48 17.22
N GLU A 388 -2.18 -13.63 17.88
CA GLU A 388 -3.17 -14.69 17.61
C GLU A 388 -4.52 -14.47 18.34
N GLY A 389 -4.69 -13.37 19.09
CA GLY A 389 -5.98 -12.97 19.67
C GLY A 389 -6.07 -12.92 21.19
N ALA A 390 -5.04 -13.27 21.95
CA ALA A 390 -5.01 -13.04 23.40
C ALA A 390 -5.01 -11.54 23.70
N ALA A 391 -5.73 -11.11 24.74
CA ALA A 391 -5.89 -9.70 25.07
C ALA A 391 -4.59 -9.04 25.55
N ALA A 392 -3.82 -9.73 26.41
CA ALA A 392 -2.61 -9.17 27.00
C ALA A 392 -1.53 -10.21 27.26
N TYR A 393 -0.26 -9.80 27.16
CA TYR A 393 0.89 -10.46 27.72
C TYR A 393 1.39 -9.65 28.92
N VAL A 394 1.33 -10.24 30.11
CA VAL A 394 1.75 -9.59 31.36
C VAL A 394 2.94 -10.30 31.98
N PHE A 395 4.02 -9.57 32.21
CA PHE A 395 5.22 -10.03 32.92
C PHE A 395 5.70 -8.97 33.90
N ALA A 396 5.16 -9.00 35.12
CA ALA A 396 5.59 -8.11 36.21
C ALA A 396 6.81 -8.70 36.94
N ASN A 397 7.95 -8.73 36.25
CA ASN A 397 9.24 -9.19 36.78
C ASN A 397 10.40 -8.60 35.93
N ASN A 398 11.61 -8.54 36.48
CA ASN A 398 12.81 -7.96 35.83
C ASN A 398 13.63 -8.96 34.98
N GLY A 399 13.13 -10.18 34.82
CA GLY A 399 13.82 -11.29 34.15
C GLY A 399 13.84 -11.22 32.62
N CYS A 400 13.06 -10.34 32.00
CA CYS A 400 12.97 -10.21 30.54
C CYS A 400 14.07 -9.25 30.03
N LYS A 401 14.73 -9.61 28.92
CA LYS A 401 15.82 -8.82 28.34
C LYS A 401 15.34 -8.08 27.08
N LYS A 402 16.05 -7.04 26.67
CA LYS A 402 15.72 -6.26 25.48
C LYS A 402 15.66 -7.08 24.19
N TRP A 403 16.53 -8.08 24.03
CA TRP A 403 16.45 -8.99 22.87
C TRP A 403 15.21 -9.92 22.91
N ASP A 404 14.60 -10.12 24.08
CA ASP A 404 13.36 -10.89 24.21
C ASP A 404 12.12 -10.08 23.80
N THR A 405 12.21 -8.74 23.78
CA THR A 405 11.08 -7.84 23.48
C THR A 405 11.23 -7.06 22.18
N ALA A 406 12.44 -6.83 21.66
CA ALA A 406 12.66 -6.01 20.47
C ALA A 406 11.88 -6.51 19.24
N ALA A 407 12.00 -7.79 18.90
CA ALA A 407 11.26 -8.38 17.79
C ALA A 407 9.74 -8.48 18.08
N PRO A 408 9.31 -8.95 19.27
CA PRO A 408 7.91 -8.89 19.67
C PRO A 408 7.24 -7.51 19.59
N GLU A 409 7.93 -6.46 20.04
CA GLU A 409 7.43 -5.09 20.01
C GLU A 409 7.28 -4.62 18.58
N ALA A 410 8.27 -4.84 17.73
CA ALA A 410 8.17 -4.51 16.31
C ALA A 410 6.95 -5.19 15.65
N LEU A 411 6.73 -6.48 15.94
CA LEU A 411 5.58 -7.23 15.40
C LEU A 411 4.24 -6.76 15.97
N LEU A 412 4.15 -6.49 17.27
CA LEU A 412 2.94 -6.00 17.93
C LEU A 412 2.59 -4.58 17.48
N LEU A 413 3.57 -3.69 17.36
CA LEU A 413 3.36 -2.33 16.84
C LEU A 413 2.95 -2.35 15.37
N SER A 414 3.62 -3.18 14.55
CA SER A 414 3.19 -3.42 13.16
C SER A 414 1.77 -3.99 13.11
N ALA A 415 1.37 -4.68 14.17
CA ALA A 415 0.04 -5.22 14.32
C ALA A 415 -1.01 -4.22 14.85
N GLY A 416 -0.64 -2.99 15.18
CA GLY A 416 -1.51 -2.04 15.88
C GLY A 416 -1.79 -2.42 17.35
N GLY A 417 -1.12 -3.43 17.87
CA GLY A 417 -0.99 -3.69 19.30
C GLY A 417 0.06 -2.76 19.92
N ASN A 418 0.42 -3.02 21.18
CA ASN A 418 1.40 -2.21 21.90
C ASN A 418 2.24 -3.09 22.83
N LEU A 419 3.46 -2.66 23.11
CA LEU A 419 4.36 -3.28 24.08
C LEU A 419 5.09 -2.17 24.84
N THR A 420 4.95 -2.18 26.16
CA THR A 420 5.55 -1.22 27.09
C THR A 420 6.05 -1.97 28.33
N ASP A 421 6.63 -1.23 29.27
CA ASP A 421 6.78 -1.71 30.64
C ASP A 421 5.41 -1.77 31.37
N ILE A 422 5.35 -2.32 32.58
CA ILE A 422 4.07 -2.42 33.31
C ILE A 422 3.49 -1.06 33.75
N SER A 423 4.24 0.03 33.58
CA SER A 423 3.82 1.39 33.87
C SER A 423 3.36 2.14 32.61
N GLY A 424 3.45 1.55 31.43
CA GLY A 424 3.08 2.16 30.15
C GLY A 424 4.22 2.95 29.48
N ARG A 425 5.46 2.85 29.95
CA ARG A 425 6.63 3.48 29.34
C ARG A 425 7.15 2.62 28.18
N LYS A 426 7.58 3.28 27.09
CA LYS A 426 8.19 2.59 25.95
C LYS A 426 9.54 2.02 26.36
N ILE A 427 9.83 0.81 25.89
CA ILE A 427 11.13 0.17 26.11
C ILE A 427 12.17 0.85 25.21
N ASP A 428 13.27 1.30 25.80
CA ASP A 428 14.38 1.92 25.06
C ASP A 428 15.39 0.85 24.57
N TYR A 429 15.64 0.76 23.28
CA TYR A 429 16.60 -0.18 22.68
C TYR A 429 17.93 0.46 22.26
N SER A 430 18.19 1.71 22.64
CA SER A 430 19.39 2.45 22.26
C SER A 430 20.68 1.79 22.77
N GLU A 431 21.81 2.08 22.13
CA GLU A 431 23.11 1.60 22.61
C GLU A 431 23.44 2.17 24.01
N GLY A 432 24.04 1.36 24.88
CA GLY A 432 24.46 1.78 26.23
C GLY A 432 23.39 1.73 27.33
N VAL A 433 22.13 1.40 26.99
CA VAL A 433 21.04 1.26 27.98
C VAL A 433 21.13 -0.05 28.77
N GLN A 434 20.50 -0.10 29.94
CA GLN A 434 20.38 -1.33 30.71
C GLN A 434 19.68 -2.43 29.89
N ILE A 435 20.29 -3.62 29.83
CA ILE A 435 19.82 -4.76 29.00
C ILE A 435 18.55 -5.42 29.55
N SER A 436 18.34 -5.38 30.87
CA SER A 436 17.15 -5.93 31.53
C SER A 436 15.98 -4.96 31.45
N ASN A 437 14.80 -5.47 31.10
CA ASN A 437 13.53 -4.75 31.21
C ASN A 437 13.09 -4.78 32.69
N THR A 438 13.68 -3.93 33.53
CA THR A 438 13.41 -3.92 34.98
C THR A 438 12.00 -3.45 35.32
N GLY A 439 11.37 -2.69 34.42
CA GLY A 439 9.97 -2.29 34.50
C GLY A 439 8.96 -3.38 34.15
N GLY A 440 9.41 -4.62 33.92
CA GLY A 440 8.55 -5.69 33.41
C GLY A 440 8.13 -5.47 31.97
N VAL A 441 7.16 -6.25 31.51
CA VAL A 441 6.62 -6.18 30.15
C VAL A 441 5.10 -6.27 30.21
N LEU A 442 4.44 -5.33 29.54
CA LEU A 442 3.03 -5.36 29.23
C LEU A 442 2.87 -5.23 27.72
N ALA A 443 2.33 -6.25 27.09
CA ALA A 443 1.92 -6.20 25.69
C ALA A 443 0.41 -6.39 25.58
N THR A 444 -0.22 -5.76 24.60
CA THR A 444 -1.65 -5.90 24.32
C THR A 444 -1.92 -6.05 22.84
N ALA A 445 -2.94 -6.83 22.50
CA ALA A 445 -3.42 -6.93 21.12
C ALA A 445 -4.06 -5.62 20.63
N ASN A 446 -4.26 -5.52 19.32
CA ASN A 446 -4.77 -4.32 18.65
C ASN A 446 -6.27 -4.04 18.85
N TRP A 447 -7.02 -5.04 19.30
CA TRP A 447 -8.46 -4.94 19.55
C TRP A 447 -8.79 -4.49 20.98
N VAL A 448 -7.78 -4.30 21.84
CA VAL A 448 -7.94 -3.74 23.19
C VAL A 448 -7.20 -2.41 23.33
N LYS A 449 -7.70 -1.55 24.22
CA LYS A 449 -7.05 -0.26 24.51
C LYS A 449 -5.94 -0.47 25.54
N HIS A 450 -4.69 -0.37 25.09
CA HIS A 450 -3.50 -0.61 25.92
C HIS A 450 -3.52 0.15 27.25
N GLN A 451 -3.94 1.42 27.24
CA GLN A 451 -4.00 2.25 28.44
C GLN A 451 -4.91 1.68 29.53
N ASP A 452 -5.99 1.00 29.17
CA ASP A 452 -6.90 0.41 30.15
C ASP A 452 -6.21 -0.70 30.95
N TYR A 453 -5.29 -1.44 30.32
CA TYR A 453 -4.47 -2.47 30.98
C TYR A 453 -3.36 -1.84 31.83
N VAL A 454 -2.73 -0.76 31.35
CA VAL A 454 -1.77 0.01 32.14
C VAL A 454 -2.43 0.56 33.41
N ASP A 455 -3.60 1.19 33.30
CA ASP A 455 -4.35 1.78 34.42
C ASP A 455 -4.93 0.72 35.37
N ALA A 456 -5.08 -0.51 34.86
CA ALA A 456 -5.48 -1.65 35.67
C ALA A 456 -4.35 -2.22 36.53
N ILE A 457 -3.08 -2.05 36.15
CA ILE A 457 -1.97 -2.52 36.99
C ILE A 457 -1.86 -1.65 38.25
N PRO A 458 -1.93 -2.24 39.47
CA PRO A 458 -1.89 -1.47 40.71
C PRO A 458 -0.59 -0.69 40.88
N GLN A 459 -0.67 0.51 41.46
CA GLN A 459 0.50 1.38 41.68
C GLN A 459 1.58 0.70 42.53
N GLN A 460 1.18 -0.14 43.50
CA GLN A 460 2.12 -0.92 44.30
C GLN A 460 2.98 -1.90 43.48
N VAL A 461 2.49 -2.36 42.32
CA VAL A 461 3.27 -3.19 41.39
C VAL A 461 4.22 -2.32 40.57
N LYS A 462 3.74 -1.18 40.06
CA LYS A 462 4.53 -0.22 39.26
C LYS A 462 5.73 0.33 40.01
N VAL A 463 5.55 0.71 41.27
CA VAL A 463 6.62 1.28 42.11
C VAL A 463 7.71 0.25 42.41
N GLN A 464 7.36 -1.04 42.49
CA GLN A 464 8.32 -2.12 42.75
C GLN A 464 9.07 -2.58 41.50
N LEU A 465 8.65 -2.15 40.30
CA LEU A 465 9.31 -2.43 39.02
C LEU A 465 9.62 -1.10 38.30
N PRO A 466 10.59 -0.30 38.79
CA PRO A 466 11.02 0.88 38.09
C PRO A 466 11.92 0.51 36.89
N GLU A 467 11.61 1.03 35.71
CA GLU A 467 12.54 1.09 34.59
C GLU A 467 13.58 2.18 34.86
N MET A 468 14.86 1.82 34.87
CA MET A 468 15.94 2.78 35.07
C MET A 468 16.25 3.50 33.76
N ALA A 469 15.92 4.79 33.67
CA ALA A 469 16.42 5.65 32.61
C ALA A 469 17.85 6.08 32.99
N ILE A 470 18.85 5.28 32.61
CA ILE A 470 20.26 5.68 32.73
C ILE A 470 20.79 5.87 31.31
N SER A 471 21.06 7.11 30.93
CA SER A 471 21.89 7.41 29.77
C SER A 471 23.34 7.15 30.15
N CYS A 472 24.15 6.66 29.21
CA CYS A 472 25.57 6.37 29.41
C CYS A 472 26.46 7.62 29.67
N GLN A 473 25.90 8.78 30.03
CA GLN A 473 26.66 10.01 30.28
C GLN A 473 27.01 10.25 31.76
N ASP A 474 26.50 9.46 32.71
CA ASP A 474 26.78 9.64 34.14
C ASP A 474 27.83 8.67 34.75
N ILE A 475 28.56 7.92 33.92
CA ILE A 475 29.77 7.18 34.40
C ILE A 475 31.00 8.09 34.25
N GLY A 476 30.94 9.19 34.97
CA GLY A 476 31.98 10.20 35.03
C GLY A 476 32.24 10.64 36.47
N ASN A 477 32.35 9.71 37.43
CA ASN A 477 33.25 9.85 38.59
C ASN A 477 33.23 8.63 39.53
N SER A 478 34.43 8.07 39.71
CA SER A 478 34.96 7.34 40.88
C SER A 478 34.35 6.00 41.34
N ASN A 479 35.19 4.97 41.23
CA ASN A 479 35.39 3.88 42.19
C ASN A 479 34.17 3.05 42.62
N LYS A 480 33.87 1.99 41.85
CA LYS A 480 33.54 0.63 42.32
C LYS A 480 33.26 -0.30 41.14
N LEU A 481 34.31 -0.73 40.45
CA LEU A 481 34.28 -1.88 39.55
C LEU A 481 35.32 -2.89 40.05
N SER A 482 34.94 -3.64 41.07
CA SER A 482 35.58 -4.90 41.42
C SER A 482 34.48 -5.82 41.96
N ASN A 483 34.41 -7.02 41.36
CA ASN A 483 33.53 -8.15 41.70
C ASN A 483 32.19 -8.17 40.97
N CYS A 484 32.19 -8.74 39.75
CA CYS A 484 31.22 -9.76 39.33
C CYS A 484 31.57 -10.25 37.91
N PHE A 485 32.74 -10.87 37.77
CA PHE A 485 33.00 -11.83 36.68
C PHE A 485 33.56 -13.08 37.33
N THR A 486 32.68 -13.96 37.79
CA THR A 486 32.96 -15.38 38.02
C THR A 486 31.66 -16.11 38.32
N SER A 487 31.56 -17.34 37.80
CA SER A 487 30.47 -18.30 37.99
C SER A 487 29.26 -18.15 37.06
N LEU A 488 29.32 -18.84 35.91
CA LEU A 488 28.43 -19.98 35.65
C LEU A 488 29.07 -20.87 34.58
N LYS A 489 29.57 -22.02 35.03
CA LYS A 489 29.67 -23.26 34.25
C LYS A 489 28.30 -23.88 34.11
#